data_AF-A0A1Q3HKN6-F1
#
_entry.id   AF-A0A1Q3HKN6-F1
#
_cell.length_a   1.000
_cell.length_b   1.000
_cell.length_c   1.000
_cell.angle_alpha   90.00
_cell.angle_beta   90.00
_cell.angle_gamma   90.00
#
_symmetry.space_group_name_H-M   'P 1'
#
loop_
_entity.id
_entity.type
_entity.pdbx_description
1 polymer ?
#
loop_
_entity_poly.entity_id
_entity_poly.type
_entity_poly.pdbx_seq_one_letter_code
_entity_poly.pdbx_strand_id
1 'polypeptide(L)'
;MSRDVELQCRCGKVHGWLRDAAPDTVNRIVCYCDDCQAFLHHLGRAELLDAHGGSDIVQVAPSTLSFDRGLELVTAVRLTPEGLYRWYASCCKTPLGNMVSPQMPFVGIVTELFQQALNALPCDEVFGAPRGGVLGKFAIGEPPPGSVKLNVRLIARTIAKVLGWKLRGKVWPHPFFDRASGNPKYPVTVLSTAERDALRALCGPRPARA
;
A
#
# COMPACT_ATOMS: atom_id res chain seq x y z
N MET A 1 -11.62 14.78 -14.07
CA MET A 1 -10.66 15.84 -13.73
C MET A 1 -9.77 15.32 -12.62
N SER A 2 -8.46 15.60 -12.66
CA SER A 2 -7.55 15.30 -11.55
C SER A 2 -7.75 16.28 -10.40
N ARG A 3 -7.38 15.87 -9.19
CA ARG A 3 -7.44 16.69 -7.98
C ARG A 3 -6.30 16.34 -7.03
N ASP A 4 -5.96 17.27 -6.16
CA ASP A 4 -5.08 17.00 -5.03
C ASP A 4 -5.91 16.44 -3.87
N VAL A 5 -5.34 15.44 -3.17
CA VAL A 5 -6.02 14.70 -2.12
C VAL A 5 -5.18 14.80 -0.85
N GLU A 6 -5.80 15.28 0.22
CA GLU A 6 -5.23 15.34 1.56
C GLU A 6 -5.08 13.93 2.14
N LEU A 7 -4.00 13.70 2.89
CA LEU A 7 -3.66 12.43 3.52
C LEU A 7 -3.37 12.66 5.00
N GLN A 8 -3.90 11.81 5.89
CA GLN A 8 -3.44 11.83 7.28
C GLN A 8 -3.50 10.46 7.95
N CYS A 9 -2.60 10.24 8.91
CA CYS A 9 -2.73 9.07 9.77
C CYS A 9 -3.97 9.19 10.67
N ARG A 10 -4.42 8.08 11.26
CA ARG A 10 -5.64 8.03 12.09
C ARG A 10 -5.67 9.05 13.23
N CYS A 11 -4.51 9.42 13.79
CA CYS A 11 -4.43 10.43 14.85
C CYS A 11 -4.04 11.84 14.35
N GLY A 12 -3.97 12.06 13.03
CA GLY A 12 -3.68 13.36 12.41
C GLY A 12 -2.24 13.88 12.54
N LYS A 13 -1.37 13.19 13.30
CA LYS A 13 0.01 13.63 13.56
C LYS A 13 0.89 13.59 12.30
N VAL A 14 0.69 12.59 11.45
CA VAL A 14 1.32 12.51 10.12
C VAL A 14 0.32 13.02 9.10
N HIS A 15 0.74 13.95 8.26
CA HIS A 15 -0.10 14.57 7.23
C HIS A 15 0.67 14.79 5.93
N GLY A 16 -0.04 14.79 4.81
CA GLY A 16 0.54 14.91 3.48
C GLY A 16 -0.48 15.05 2.37
N TRP A 17 -0.02 14.86 1.14
CA TRP A 17 -0.77 15.07 -0.09
C TRP A 17 -0.47 14.01 -1.13
N LEU A 18 -1.51 13.64 -1.87
CA LEU A 18 -1.40 12.97 -3.16
C LEU A 18 -1.82 13.96 -4.25
N ARG A 19 -0.88 14.31 -5.12
CA ARG A 19 -1.09 15.26 -6.23
C ARG A 19 -1.65 14.57 -7.48
N ASP A 20 -2.45 15.30 -8.25
CA ASP A 20 -2.99 14.86 -9.54
C ASP A 20 -3.73 13.50 -9.51
N ALA A 21 -4.46 13.22 -8.42
CA ALA A 21 -5.24 12.00 -8.27
C ALA A 21 -6.44 11.97 -9.22
N ALA A 22 -6.54 10.89 -9.98
CA ALA A 22 -7.69 10.55 -10.82
C ALA A 22 -7.71 9.04 -11.11
N PRO A 23 -8.86 8.46 -11.51
CA PRO A 23 -8.96 7.03 -11.80
C PRO A 23 -8.02 6.52 -12.89
N ASP A 24 -7.61 7.40 -13.80
CA ASP A 24 -6.68 7.13 -14.89
C ASP A 24 -5.21 7.35 -14.51
N THR A 25 -4.91 8.21 -13.53
CA THR A 25 -3.54 8.46 -13.04
C THR A 25 -3.09 7.44 -12.00
N VAL A 26 -4.00 6.81 -11.26
CA VAL A 26 -3.70 5.76 -10.26
C VAL A 26 -4.05 4.34 -10.75
N ASN A 27 -3.63 3.32 -9.99
CA ASN A 27 -4.13 1.96 -10.14
C ASN A 27 -4.64 1.42 -8.78
N ARG A 28 -5.95 1.21 -8.64
CA ARG A 28 -6.55 0.68 -7.41
C ARG A 28 -6.87 -0.81 -7.57
N ILE A 29 -6.50 -1.61 -6.58
CA ILE A 29 -6.67 -3.07 -6.53
C ILE A 29 -7.02 -3.51 -5.11
N VAL A 30 -7.48 -4.75 -4.96
CA VAL A 30 -7.50 -5.43 -3.65
C VAL A 30 -6.44 -6.53 -3.64
N CYS A 31 -5.51 -6.50 -2.69
CA CYS A 31 -4.45 -7.50 -2.57
C CYS A 31 -4.76 -8.49 -1.45
N TYR A 32 -4.85 -9.77 -1.79
CA TYR A 32 -5.16 -10.85 -0.86
C TYR A 32 -3.93 -11.60 -0.35
N CYS A 33 -2.70 -11.17 -0.66
CA CYS A 33 -1.53 -11.92 -0.24
C CYS A 33 -1.39 -11.98 1.28
N ASP A 34 -0.87 -13.10 1.73
CA ASP A 34 -0.49 -13.35 3.11
C ASP A 34 0.46 -12.28 3.66
N ASP A 35 1.29 -11.62 2.83
CA ASP A 35 2.14 -10.51 3.31
C ASP A 35 1.35 -9.25 3.65
N CYS A 36 0.30 -8.92 2.87
CA CYS A 36 -0.54 -7.75 3.19
C CYS A 36 -1.36 -8.02 4.46
N GLN A 37 -1.84 -9.26 4.61
CA GLN A 37 -2.49 -9.72 5.84
C GLN A 37 -1.54 -9.65 7.03
N ALA A 38 -0.35 -10.26 6.93
CA ALA A 38 0.64 -10.30 8.02
C ALA A 38 1.08 -8.89 8.44
N PHE A 39 1.21 -7.96 7.49
CA PHE A 39 1.52 -6.57 7.77
C PHE A 39 0.41 -5.90 8.61
N LEU A 40 -0.86 -6.05 8.23
CA LEU A 40 -1.95 -5.46 8.99
C LEU A 40 -2.13 -6.12 10.37
N HIS A 41 -1.87 -7.42 10.48
CA HIS A 41 -1.77 -8.08 11.78
C HIS A 41 -0.62 -7.54 12.64
N HIS A 42 0.57 -7.33 12.07
CA HIS A 42 1.73 -6.75 12.77
C HIS A 42 1.42 -5.36 13.33
N LEU A 43 0.67 -4.55 12.57
CA LEU A 43 0.26 -3.23 12.99
C LEU A 43 -0.86 -3.24 14.04
N GLY A 44 -1.48 -4.40 14.31
CA GLY A 44 -2.70 -4.48 15.09
C GLY A 44 -3.87 -3.77 14.40
N ARG A 45 -3.86 -3.74 13.06
CA ARG A 45 -4.82 -3.03 12.19
C ARG A 45 -5.57 -3.99 11.25
N ALA A 46 -5.82 -5.21 11.71
CA ALA A 46 -6.47 -6.25 10.91
C ALA A 46 -7.92 -5.90 10.53
N GLU A 47 -8.55 -4.95 11.22
CA GLU A 47 -9.87 -4.40 10.86
C GLU A 47 -9.88 -3.67 9.51
N LEU A 48 -8.70 -3.37 8.93
CA LEU A 48 -8.57 -2.80 7.58
C LEU A 48 -8.60 -3.86 6.47
N LEU A 49 -8.59 -5.15 6.82
CA LEU A 49 -8.76 -6.24 5.87
C LEU A 49 -10.25 -6.41 5.55
N ASP A 50 -10.57 -6.71 4.29
CA ASP A 50 -11.91 -7.19 3.93
C ASP A 50 -12.17 -8.59 4.50
N ALA A 51 -13.41 -9.08 4.35
CA ALA A 51 -13.84 -10.39 4.86
C ALA A 51 -13.00 -11.59 4.33
N HIS A 52 -12.27 -11.39 3.23
CA HIS A 52 -11.42 -12.39 2.59
C HIS A 52 -9.93 -12.13 2.81
N GLY A 53 -9.55 -11.23 3.72
CA GLY A 53 -8.16 -10.89 3.99
C GLY A 53 -7.54 -9.95 2.93
N GLY A 54 -8.36 -9.21 2.21
CA GLY A 54 -7.93 -8.28 1.17
C GLY A 54 -7.61 -6.90 1.73
N SER A 55 -6.48 -6.31 1.30
CA SER A 55 -6.19 -4.89 1.51
C SER A 55 -6.54 -4.08 0.27
N ASP A 56 -7.39 -3.06 0.42
CA ASP A 56 -7.71 -2.10 -0.65
C ASP A 56 -6.55 -1.10 -0.81
N ILE A 57 -5.91 -1.13 -1.98
CA ILE A 57 -4.64 -0.46 -2.24
C ILE A 57 -4.74 0.42 -3.47
N VAL A 58 -4.39 1.70 -3.30
CA VAL A 58 -4.17 2.66 -4.38
C VAL A 58 -2.68 2.73 -4.71
N GLN A 59 -2.34 2.46 -5.96
CA GLN A 59 -0.97 2.47 -6.46
C GLN A 59 -0.70 3.75 -7.25
N VAL A 60 0.34 4.47 -6.84
CA VAL A 60 0.69 5.79 -7.37
C VAL A 60 2.19 5.88 -7.66
N ALA A 61 2.57 6.93 -8.39
CA ALA A 61 3.99 7.24 -8.56
C ALA A 61 4.54 7.94 -7.30
N PRO A 62 5.79 7.69 -6.88
CA PRO A 62 6.35 8.30 -5.68
C PRO A 62 6.35 9.84 -5.71
N SER A 63 6.64 10.44 -6.86
CA SER A 63 6.65 11.90 -7.06
C SER A 63 5.33 12.61 -6.80
N THR A 64 4.21 11.89 -6.80
CA THR A 64 2.90 12.49 -6.51
C THR A 64 2.55 12.41 -5.02
N LEU A 65 3.33 11.70 -4.20
CA LEU A 65 3.11 11.53 -2.77
C LEU A 65 4.11 12.35 -1.95
N SER A 66 3.61 13.18 -1.04
CA SER A 66 4.44 13.97 -0.12
C SER A 66 3.86 13.98 1.29
N PHE A 67 4.73 14.07 2.30
CA PHE A 67 4.34 14.32 3.69
C PHE A 67 4.94 15.65 4.14
N ASP A 68 4.16 16.49 4.80
CA ASP A 68 4.56 17.83 5.24
C ASP A 68 4.59 17.99 6.78
N ARG A 69 4.06 17.01 7.52
CA ARG A 69 4.04 16.99 8.99
C ARG A 69 4.18 15.57 9.52
N GLY A 70 4.85 15.43 10.67
CA GLY A 70 4.99 14.15 11.39
C GLY A 70 6.00 13.19 10.77
N LEU A 71 6.99 13.68 10.03
CA LEU A 71 8.00 12.87 9.35
C LEU A 71 8.83 12.03 10.34
N GLU A 72 9.05 12.55 11.55
CA GLU A 72 9.70 11.87 12.67
C GLU A 72 8.94 10.63 13.17
N LEU A 73 7.66 10.52 12.83
CA LEU A 73 6.79 9.40 13.18
C LEU A 73 6.72 8.36 12.05
N VAL A 74 7.38 8.58 10.92
CA VAL A 74 7.42 7.61 9.81
C VAL A 74 8.44 6.53 10.12
N THR A 75 8.06 5.27 9.97
CA THR A 75 8.95 4.11 10.08
C THR A 75 8.50 3.02 9.13
N ALA A 76 9.34 2.01 8.89
CA ALA A 76 8.98 0.84 8.13
C ALA A 76 9.33 -0.46 8.84
N VAL A 77 8.57 -1.48 8.49
CA VAL A 77 8.92 -2.88 8.75
C VAL A 77 9.11 -3.61 7.42
N ARG A 78 10.01 -4.59 7.41
CA ARG A 78 10.13 -5.59 6.34
C ARG A 78 9.85 -6.96 6.95
N LEU A 79 8.98 -7.73 6.31
CA LEU A 79 8.64 -9.08 6.79
C LEU A 79 9.79 -10.08 6.56
N THR A 80 10.68 -9.79 5.60
CA THR A 80 11.92 -10.52 5.33
C THR A 80 13.03 -9.54 4.91
N PRO A 81 14.32 -9.93 4.94
CA PRO A 81 15.42 -9.07 4.54
C PRO A 81 15.41 -8.66 3.05
N GLU A 82 14.65 -9.34 2.20
CA GLU A 82 14.47 -9.02 0.77
C GLU A 82 13.05 -8.54 0.46
N GLY A 83 12.15 -8.52 1.45
CA GLY A 83 10.75 -8.17 1.30
C GLY A 83 10.52 -6.67 1.10
N LEU A 84 9.26 -6.31 0.84
CA LEU A 84 8.84 -4.91 0.65
C LEU A 84 9.14 -4.07 1.89
N TYR A 85 9.47 -2.80 1.67
CA TYR A 85 9.38 -1.76 2.69
C TYR A 85 7.91 -1.45 2.92
N ARG A 86 7.44 -1.65 4.15
CA ARG A 86 6.05 -1.39 4.55
C ARG A 86 6.04 -0.23 5.55
N TRP A 87 5.83 0.97 5.02
CA TRP A 87 5.86 2.23 5.74
C TRP A 87 4.57 2.43 6.53
N TYR A 88 4.69 2.90 7.77
CA TYR A 88 3.57 3.20 8.64
C TYR A 88 3.91 4.34 9.63
N ALA A 89 2.88 4.98 10.16
CA ALA A 89 3.02 5.98 11.21
C ALA A 89 3.15 5.29 12.58
N SER A 90 4.27 5.48 13.27
CA SER A 90 4.57 4.84 14.55
C SER A 90 3.55 5.17 15.65
N CYS A 91 2.95 6.37 15.58
CA CYS A 91 2.04 6.93 16.58
C CYS A 91 0.66 6.27 16.66
N CYS A 92 0.16 5.70 15.56
CA CYS A 92 -1.17 5.06 15.52
C CYS A 92 -1.22 3.82 14.62
N LYS A 93 -0.05 3.39 14.12
CA LYS A 93 0.10 2.24 13.23
C LYS A 93 -0.69 2.35 11.92
N THR A 94 -0.98 3.56 11.43
CA THR A 94 -1.61 3.76 10.11
C THR A 94 -0.62 3.42 8.99
N PRO A 95 -0.97 2.54 8.04
CA PRO A 95 -0.17 2.30 6.85
C PRO A 95 0.02 3.58 6.02
N LEU A 96 1.25 3.84 5.59
CA LEU A 96 1.61 5.03 4.80
C LEU A 96 2.01 4.69 3.36
N GLY A 97 2.48 3.46 3.11
CA GLY A 97 2.85 3.02 1.76
C GLY A 97 3.68 1.75 1.74
N ASN A 98 3.68 1.04 0.62
CA ASN A 98 4.46 -0.17 0.42
C ASN A 98 5.29 -0.04 -0.86
N MET A 99 6.57 -0.43 -0.79
CA MET A 99 7.51 -0.28 -1.90
C MET A 99 8.49 -1.44 -1.99
N VAL A 100 8.80 -1.83 -3.23
CA VAL A 100 9.81 -2.85 -3.51
C VAL A 100 11.22 -2.29 -3.32
N SER A 101 11.49 -1.14 -3.94
CA SER A 101 12.80 -0.50 -3.95
C SER A 101 12.69 0.98 -4.35
N PRO A 102 13.70 1.82 -4.06
CA PRO A 102 13.71 3.23 -4.44
C PRO A 102 13.61 3.49 -5.96
N GLN A 103 14.07 2.57 -6.81
CA GLN A 103 14.05 2.74 -8.27
C GLN A 103 12.72 2.32 -8.91
N MET A 104 11.84 1.69 -8.14
CA MET A 104 10.52 1.29 -8.63
C MET A 104 9.55 2.49 -8.46
N PRO A 105 9.00 3.08 -9.54
CA PRO A 105 8.08 4.21 -9.45
C PRO A 105 6.67 3.77 -9.02
N PHE A 106 6.57 3.08 -7.89
CA PHE A 106 5.35 2.43 -7.47
C PHE A 106 5.26 2.42 -5.95
N VAL A 107 4.27 3.13 -5.42
CA VAL A 107 3.89 3.10 -4.00
C VAL A 107 2.48 2.55 -3.89
N GLY A 108 2.29 1.48 -3.13
CA GLY A 108 0.96 0.97 -2.79
C GLY A 108 0.49 1.49 -1.43
N ILE A 109 -0.59 2.26 -1.40
CA ILE A 109 -1.13 2.92 -0.21
C ILE A 109 -2.46 2.26 0.16
N VAL A 110 -2.63 1.84 1.42
CA VAL A 110 -3.93 1.34 1.92
C VAL A 110 -4.91 2.52 2.00
N THR A 111 -6.15 2.31 1.55
CA THR A 111 -7.12 3.41 1.38
C THR A 111 -7.44 4.20 2.64
N GLU A 112 -7.23 3.60 3.82
CA GLU A 112 -7.40 4.28 5.12
C GLU A 112 -6.70 5.65 5.14
N LEU A 113 -5.48 5.76 4.60
CA LEU A 113 -4.70 7.01 4.65
C LEU A 113 -5.43 8.21 4.02
N PHE A 114 -6.25 7.96 2.99
CA PHE A 114 -7.06 8.98 2.31
C PHE A 114 -8.38 9.24 3.05
N GLN A 115 -8.90 8.24 3.73
CA GLN A 115 -10.21 8.29 4.40
C GLN A 115 -10.16 9.00 5.75
N GLN A 116 -8.99 9.08 6.37
CA GLN A 116 -8.83 9.76 7.65
C GLN A 116 -8.73 11.28 7.51
N ALA A 117 -8.47 11.83 6.32
CA ALA A 117 -8.31 13.28 6.11
C ALA A 117 -9.59 14.07 6.46
N LEU A 118 -9.44 15.31 6.92
CA LEU A 118 -10.57 16.15 7.32
C LEU A 118 -11.55 16.39 6.15
N ASN A 119 -11.00 16.55 4.94
CA ASN A 119 -11.77 16.75 3.71
C ASN A 119 -11.83 15.48 2.85
N ALA A 120 -11.78 14.30 3.49
CA ALA A 120 -11.77 13.03 2.78
C ALA A 120 -13.02 12.87 1.92
N LEU A 121 -12.80 12.51 0.65
CA LEU A 121 -13.85 12.10 -0.28
C LEU A 121 -13.87 10.57 -0.37
N PRO A 122 -15.02 9.96 -0.74
CA PRO A 122 -15.08 8.53 -0.99
C PRO A 122 -14.00 8.09 -1.99
N CYS A 123 -13.26 7.04 -1.66
CA CYS A 123 -12.17 6.55 -2.52
C CYS A 123 -12.65 6.19 -3.94
N ASP A 124 -13.89 5.72 -4.08
CA ASP A 124 -14.50 5.40 -5.38
C ASP A 124 -14.69 6.65 -6.25
N GLU A 125 -14.99 7.80 -5.64
CA GLU A 125 -15.14 9.08 -6.35
C GLU A 125 -13.79 9.58 -6.88
N VAL A 126 -12.73 9.42 -6.09
CA VAL A 126 -11.39 9.95 -6.40
C VAL A 126 -10.60 9.01 -7.31
N PHE A 127 -10.61 7.71 -7.01
CA PHE A 127 -9.73 6.70 -7.60
C PHE A 127 -10.47 5.73 -8.53
N GLY A 128 -11.80 5.77 -8.55
CA GLY A 128 -12.64 4.76 -9.17
C GLY A 128 -12.70 3.47 -8.34
N ALA A 129 -13.59 2.55 -8.73
CA ALA A 129 -13.66 1.23 -8.14
C ALA A 129 -12.34 0.45 -8.31
N PRO A 130 -12.01 -0.48 -7.38
CA PRO A 130 -10.90 -1.40 -7.56
C PRO A 130 -11.01 -2.14 -8.89
N ARG A 131 -9.92 -2.22 -9.65
CA ARG A 131 -9.89 -2.86 -10.98
C ARG A 131 -9.88 -4.39 -10.92
N GLY A 132 -9.72 -4.95 -9.72
CA GLY A 132 -9.75 -6.38 -9.46
C GLY A 132 -8.98 -6.77 -8.22
N GLY A 133 -9.19 -8.01 -7.79
CA GLY A 133 -8.39 -8.68 -6.78
C GLY A 133 -7.10 -9.26 -7.36
N VAL A 134 -6.06 -9.34 -6.54
CA VAL A 134 -4.81 -10.06 -6.87
C VAL A 134 -4.40 -10.97 -5.74
N LEU A 135 -3.67 -12.04 -6.07
CA LEU A 135 -3.14 -13.01 -5.12
C LEU A 135 -4.23 -13.68 -4.27
N GLY A 136 -5.43 -13.86 -4.84
CA GLY A 136 -6.57 -14.52 -4.20
C GLY A 136 -6.32 -15.96 -3.75
N LYS A 137 -5.24 -16.61 -4.20
CA LYS A 137 -4.81 -17.91 -3.68
C LYS A 137 -4.50 -17.90 -2.17
N PHE A 138 -4.31 -16.73 -1.57
CA PHE A 138 -4.09 -16.52 -0.13
C PHE A 138 -5.32 -15.95 0.58
N ALA A 139 -6.46 -15.81 -0.12
CA ALA A 139 -7.68 -15.29 0.49
C ALA A 139 -8.15 -16.18 1.64
N ILE A 140 -8.82 -15.57 2.61
CA ILE A 140 -9.50 -16.26 3.69
C ILE A 140 -10.87 -16.73 3.16
N GLY A 141 -11.19 -18.00 3.36
CA GLY A 141 -12.42 -18.59 2.83
C GLY A 141 -12.38 -18.73 1.31
N GLU A 142 -13.55 -18.56 0.67
CA GLU A 142 -13.65 -18.62 -0.79
C GLU A 142 -13.06 -17.35 -1.43
N PRO A 143 -12.11 -17.45 -2.37
CA PRO A 143 -11.49 -16.28 -2.97
C PRO A 143 -12.48 -15.53 -3.88
N PRO A 144 -12.49 -14.18 -3.85
CA PRO A 144 -13.35 -13.40 -4.73
C PRO A 144 -13.15 -13.73 -6.22
N PRO A 145 -14.20 -13.74 -7.05
CA PRO A 145 -14.09 -14.07 -8.47
C PRO A 145 -13.02 -13.25 -9.19
N GLY A 146 -12.19 -13.92 -9.99
CA GLY A 146 -11.13 -13.28 -10.77
C GLY A 146 -9.89 -12.85 -9.96
N SER A 147 -9.82 -13.12 -8.66
CA SER A 147 -8.67 -12.77 -7.81
C SER A 147 -7.53 -13.79 -7.81
N VAL A 148 -7.82 -15.06 -8.15
CA VAL A 148 -6.85 -16.17 -8.15
C VAL A 148 -6.03 -16.21 -9.43
N LYS A 149 -6.70 -16.13 -10.58
CA LYS A 149 -6.06 -16.21 -11.90
C LYS A 149 -5.40 -14.88 -12.26
N LEU A 150 -4.36 -14.97 -13.09
CA LEU A 150 -3.63 -13.80 -13.57
C LEU A 150 -4.55 -12.89 -14.41
N ASN A 151 -4.81 -11.67 -13.94
CA ASN A 151 -5.55 -10.67 -14.71
C ASN A 151 -4.60 -9.93 -15.67
N VAL A 152 -4.50 -10.42 -16.91
CA VAL A 152 -3.57 -9.88 -17.94
C VAL A 152 -3.83 -8.40 -18.22
N ARG A 153 -5.10 -7.96 -18.24
CA ARG A 153 -5.45 -6.54 -18.47
C ARG A 153 -4.94 -5.65 -17.33
N LEU A 154 -5.10 -6.10 -16.09
CA LEU A 154 -4.60 -5.39 -14.90
C LEU A 154 -3.07 -5.30 -14.93
N ILE A 155 -2.39 -6.40 -15.27
CA ILE A 155 -0.92 -6.42 -15.36
C ILE A 155 -0.40 -5.52 -16.46
N ALA A 156 -0.98 -5.61 -17.66
CA ALA A 156 -0.62 -4.75 -18.78
C ALA A 156 -0.78 -3.26 -18.41
N ARG A 157 -1.86 -2.91 -17.71
CA ARG A 157 -2.07 -1.55 -17.18
C ARG A 157 -1.01 -1.16 -16.16
N THR A 158 -0.69 -2.01 -15.19
CA THR A 158 0.35 -1.75 -14.20
C THR A 158 1.70 -1.52 -14.88
N ILE A 159 2.08 -2.37 -15.84
CA ILE A 159 3.31 -2.23 -16.62
C ILE A 159 3.31 -0.91 -17.39
N ALA A 160 2.24 -0.60 -18.14
CA ALA A 160 2.13 0.65 -18.90
C ALA A 160 2.28 1.89 -18.00
N LYS A 161 1.71 1.85 -16.78
CA LYS A 161 1.88 2.92 -15.78
C LYS A 161 3.31 3.04 -15.29
N VAL A 162 3.92 1.93 -14.87
CA VAL A 162 5.30 1.91 -14.37
C VAL A 162 6.26 2.43 -15.44
N LEU A 163 6.12 1.98 -16.69
CA LEU A 163 6.92 2.47 -17.82
C LEU A 163 6.69 3.96 -18.05
N GLY A 164 5.43 4.40 -18.14
CA GLY A 164 5.11 5.81 -18.32
C GLY A 164 5.60 6.70 -17.16
N TRP A 165 5.58 6.22 -15.92
CA TRP A 165 6.12 6.93 -14.76
C TRP A 165 7.64 6.99 -14.80
N LYS A 166 8.34 5.91 -15.18
CA LYS A 166 9.80 5.94 -15.39
C LYS A 166 10.19 6.96 -16.46
N LEU A 167 9.54 6.91 -17.62
CA LEU A 167 9.84 7.80 -18.76
C LEU A 167 9.62 9.29 -18.42
N ARG A 168 8.64 9.59 -17.54
CA ARG A 168 8.36 10.95 -17.07
C ARG A 168 9.15 11.35 -15.81
N GLY A 169 10.11 10.54 -15.37
CA GLY A 169 10.90 10.84 -14.17
C GLY A 169 10.12 10.80 -12.86
N LYS A 170 8.91 10.22 -12.83
CA LYS A 170 8.00 10.24 -11.66
C LYS A 170 8.45 9.36 -10.48
N VAL A 171 9.66 8.81 -10.53
CA VAL A 171 10.33 8.17 -9.39
C VAL A 171 10.69 9.21 -8.32
N TRP A 172 11.04 10.44 -8.72
CA TRP A 172 11.51 11.52 -7.84
C TRP A 172 10.66 12.79 -7.98
N PRO A 173 10.45 13.59 -6.91
CA PRO A 173 10.94 13.38 -5.54
C PRO A 173 10.33 12.14 -4.89
N HIS A 174 11.00 11.61 -3.85
CA HIS A 174 10.57 10.36 -3.23
C HIS A 174 10.24 10.59 -1.74
N PRO A 175 9.07 10.14 -1.25
CA PRO A 175 8.65 10.38 0.14
C PRO A 175 9.50 9.59 1.16
N PHE A 176 9.95 8.38 0.79
CA PHE A 176 10.62 7.46 1.72
C PHE A 176 12.13 7.22 1.55
N PHE A 177 12.72 7.52 0.39
CA PHE A 177 14.15 7.26 0.12
C PHE A 177 14.88 8.55 -0.22
N ASP A 178 16.15 8.61 0.15
CA ASP A 178 17.07 9.66 -0.27
C ASP A 178 17.64 9.37 -1.67
N ARG A 179 17.75 10.41 -2.49
CA ARG A 179 18.15 10.27 -3.90
C ARG A 179 19.63 9.99 -4.07
N ALA A 180 20.46 10.62 -3.26
CA ALA A 180 21.91 10.54 -3.41
C ALA A 180 22.43 9.18 -2.93
N SER A 181 21.96 8.73 -1.76
CA SER A 181 22.40 7.47 -1.15
C SER A 181 21.59 6.25 -1.62
N GLY A 182 20.35 6.45 -2.06
CA GLY A 182 19.39 5.35 -2.28
C GLY A 182 18.90 4.71 -0.98
N ASN A 183 19.30 5.22 0.20
CA ASN A 183 18.93 4.67 1.49
C ASN A 183 17.54 5.15 1.93
N PRO A 184 16.84 4.39 2.79
CA PRO A 184 15.60 4.85 3.39
C PRO A 184 15.86 6.09 4.28
N LYS A 185 14.95 7.07 4.23
CA LYS A 185 15.01 8.30 5.03
C LYS A 185 14.68 8.09 6.51
N TYR A 186 13.97 7.00 6.82
CA TYR A 186 13.43 6.74 8.16
C TYR A 186 13.80 5.34 8.63
N PRO A 187 13.69 5.06 9.96
CA PRO A 187 14.05 3.77 10.53
C PRO A 187 13.31 2.60 9.90
N VAL A 188 14.04 1.53 9.61
CA VAL A 188 13.52 0.27 9.04
C VAL A 188 13.90 -0.88 9.96
N THR A 189 12.91 -1.66 10.39
CA THR A 189 13.12 -2.92 11.11
C THR A 189 12.83 -4.11 10.20
N VAL A 190 13.49 -5.23 10.47
CA VAL A 190 13.20 -6.51 9.81
C VAL A 190 12.69 -7.46 10.87
N LEU A 191 11.55 -8.11 10.61
CA LEU A 191 11.03 -9.12 11.54
C LEU A 191 11.96 -10.34 11.58
N SER A 192 12.08 -10.93 12.76
CA SER A 192 12.63 -12.27 12.89
C SER A 192 11.71 -13.29 12.21
N THR A 193 12.28 -14.44 11.83
CA THR A 193 11.51 -15.55 11.28
C THR A 193 10.36 -15.97 12.19
N ALA A 194 10.60 -16.04 13.51
CA ALA A 194 9.59 -16.42 14.50
C ALA A 194 8.43 -15.42 14.57
N GLU A 195 8.71 -14.11 14.59
CA GLU A 195 7.67 -13.07 14.56
C GLU A 195 6.85 -13.14 13.28
N ARG A 196 7.51 -13.31 12.13
CA ARG A 196 6.84 -13.45 10.84
C ARG A 196 5.95 -14.68 10.80
N ASP A 197 6.43 -15.82 11.25
CA ASP A 197 5.69 -17.08 11.21
C ASP A 197 4.47 -17.05 12.17
N ALA A 198 4.59 -16.37 13.32
CA ALA A 198 3.46 -16.09 14.21
C ALA A 198 2.37 -15.25 13.51
N LEU A 199 2.74 -14.27 12.69
CA LEU A 199 1.80 -13.48 11.89
C LEU A 199 1.17 -14.32 10.76
N ARG A 200 1.95 -15.20 10.13
CA ARG A 200 1.46 -16.10 9.08
C ARG A 200 0.36 -17.03 9.55
N ALA A 201 0.43 -17.48 10.80
CA ALA A 201 -0.63 -18.29 11.41
C ALA A 201 -1.99 -17.55 11.42
N LEU A 202 -1.99 -16.21 11.37
CA LEU A 202 -3.19 -15.38 11.30
C LEU A 202 -3.74 -15.18 9.88
N CYS A 203 -2.92 -15.47 8.86
CA CYS A 203 -3.20 -15.19 7.45
C CYS A 203 -3.85 -16.40 6.75
N GLY A 204 -4.37 -16.17 5.54
CA GLY A 204 -4.80 -17.20 4.62
C GLY A 204 -3.65 -17.85 3.82
N PRO A 205 -3.94 -18.90 3.04
CA PRO A 205 -5.27 -19.45 2.84
C PRO A 205 -5.72 -20.26 4.06
N ARG A 206 -6.89 -19.91 4.59
CA ARG A 206 -7.62 -20.77 5.52
C ARG A 206 -8.80 -21.31 4.72
N PRO A 207 -8.79 -22.59 4.31
CA PRO A 207 -9.96 -23.15 3.65
C PRO A 207 -11.18 -22.94 4.55
N ALA A 208 -12.31 -22.56 3.97
CA ALA A 208 -13.58 -22.53 4.71
C ALA A 208 -13.71 -23.89 5.43
N ARG A 209 -13.98 -23.87 6.74
CA ARG A 209 -14.31 -25.11 7.45
C ARG A 209 -15.48 -25.73 6.68
N ALA A 210 -15.27 -26.95 6.17
CA ALA A 210 -16.31 -27.76 5.55
C ALA A 210 -17.47 -28.01 6.54
#